data_AF-A0A0U4W0Q7-F1
#
_entry.id   AF-A0A0U4W0Q7-F1
#
_cell.length_a   1.000
_cell.length_b   1.000
_cell.length_c   1.000
_cell.angle_alpha   90.00
_cell.angle_beta   90.00
_cell.angle_gamma   90.00
#
_symmetry.space_group_name_H-M   'P 1'
#
loop_
_entity.id
_entity.type
_entity.pdbx_description
1 polymer ?
#
loop_
_entity_poly.entity_id
_entity_poly.type
_entity_poly.pdbx_seq_one_letter_code
_entity_poly.pdbx_strand_id
1 'polypeptide(L)'
;MIHPEGRPFVLFPLLASGLSALIKRPKLACSFLGLSLANAFFFRNPKREPLLEPELVISPADGKIICCKVEERPDWFDGPLYRIGIFMRLWDVHINRSPVSGKVLKVIHLQGEKRPVFLDESLEKNEKIFYLIEREDGFPFWVVQIAGIVARRAKNFVLPGDDLVTGDLLGIIKFSSRVELFFPFEGAELFVKEGQKVFAGETVLAKIPLKSLA
;
A
#
# COMPACT_ATOMS: atom_id res chain seq x y z
N MET A 1 7.94 4.53 -14.46
CA MET A 1 7.19 5.79 -14.66
C MET A 1 7.09 6.51 -13.31
N ILE A 2 7.06 7.85 -13.24
CA ILE A 2 6.88 8.58 -11.97
C ILE A 2 5.38 8.82 -11.76
N HIS A 3 4.86 8.51 -10.57
CA HIS A 3 3.48 8.77 -10.23
C HIS A 3 3.17 10.28 -10.24
N PRO A 4 1.99 10.74 -10.68
CA PRO A 4 1.64 12.17 -10.70
C PRO A 4 1.86 12.89 -9.37
N GLU A 5 1.57 12.23 -8.24
CA GLU A 5 1.82 12.74 -6.89
C GLU A 5 3.28 13.07 -6.59
N GLY A 6 4.22 12.45 -7.30
CA GLY A 6 5.65 12.69 -7.18
C GLY A 6 6.18 13.82 -8.06
N ARG A 7 5.44 14.23 -9.09
CA ARG A 7 5.91 15.23 -10.06
C ARG A 7 6.36 16.53 -9.40
N PRO A 8 5.61 17.14 -8.43
CA PRO A 8 6.09 18.34 -7.76
C PRO A 8 7.40 18.13 -7.02
N PHE A 9 7.56 16.98 -6.35
CA PHE A 9 8.78 16.65 -5.59
C PHE A 9 10.01 16.42 -6.46
N VAL A 10 9.81 16.09 -7.74
CA VAL A 10 10.89 15.91 -8.71
C VAL A 10 11.20 17.23 -9.41
N LEU A 11 10.16 17.94 -9.86
CA LEU A 11 10.33 19.15 -10.67
C LEU A 11 10.92 20.32 -9.89
N PHE A 12 10.52 20.56 -8.63
CA PHE A 12 11.05 21.69 -7.87
C PHE A 12 12.55 21.58 -7.58
N PRO A 13 13.09 20.44 -7.09
CA PRO A 13 14.53 20.28 -6.94
C PRO A 13 15.26 20.30 -8.29
N LEU A 14 14.66 19.76 -9.35
CA LEU A 14 15.27 19.80 -10.68
C LEU A 14 15.44 21.24 -11.20
N LEU A 15 14.43 22.10 -11.02
CA LEU A 15 14.51 23.52 -11.36
C LEU A 15 15.55 24.25 -10.49
N ALA A 16 15.57 23.98 -9.18
CA ALA A 16 16.56 24.54 -8.26
C ALA A 16 17.99 24.12 -8.64
N SER A 17 18.17 22.88 -9.12
CA SER A 17 19.44 22.40 -9.67
C SER A 17 19.88 23.22 -10.87
N GLY A 18 18.99 23.44 -11.85
CA GLY A 18 19.26 24.28 -13.02
C GLY A 18 19.63 25.72 -12.65
N LEU A 19 18.85 26.36 -11.77
CA LEU A 19 19.16 27.72 -11.28
C LEU A 19 20.52 27.79 -10.58
N SER A 20 20.84 26.78 -9.76
CA SER A 20 22.13 26.69 -9.07
C SER A 20 23.31 26.54 -10.04
N ALA A 21 23.11 25.82 -11.14
CA ALA A 21 24.11 25.70 -12.20
C ALA A 21 24.33 27.04 -12.92
N LEU A 22 23.26 27.80 -13.19
CA LEU A 22 23.33 29.13 -13.83
C LEU A 22 24.13 30.15 -12.99
N ILE A 23 23.99 30.12 -11.66
CA ILE A 23 24.78 30.97 -10.75
C ILE A 23 26.17 30.39 -10.43
N LYS A 24 26.65 29.39 -11.20
CA LYS A 24 27.95 28.74 -11.06
C LYS A 24 28.20 28.15 -9.66
N ARG A 25 27.17 27.58 -9.03
CA ARG A 25 27.26 26.86 -7.74
C ARG A 25 27.13 25.35 -7.95
N PRO A 26 28.16 24.66 -8.46
CA PRO A 26 28.06 23.26 -8.90
C PRO A 26 27.72 22.28 -7.76
N LYS A 27 28.28 22.49 -6.55
CA LYS A 27 27.94 21.64 -5.38
C LYS A 27 26.45 21.68 -5.05
N LEU A 28 25.85 22.87 -5.10
CA LEU A 28 24.43 23.07 -4.83
C LEU A 28 23.56 22.46 -5.94
N ALA A 29 23.98 22.63 -7.20
CA ALA A 29 23.32 22.01 -8.35
C ALA A 29 23.29 20.47 -8.22
N CYS A 30 24.43 19.84 -7.88
CA CYS A 30 24.52 18.40 -7.65
C CYS A 30 23.64 17.93 -6.50
N SER A 31 23.59 18.66 -5.38
CA SER A 31 22.72 18.31 -4.24
C SER A 31 21.24 18.29 -4.63
N PHE A 32 20.78 19.33 -5.32
CA PHE A 32 19.38 19.39 -5.78
C PHE A 32 19.05 18.34 -6.84
N LEU A 33 20.00 18.03 -7.73
CA LEU A 33 19.85 16.94 -8.69
C LEU A 33 19.73 15.59 -7.98
N GLY A 34 20.59 15.32 -7.00
CA GLY A 34 20.52 14.11 -6.17
C GLY A 34 19.17 13.97 -5.47
N LEU A 35 18.66 15.06 -4.90
CA LEU A 35 17.32 15.09 -4.28
C LEU A 35 16.21 14.81 -5.30
N SER A 36 16.27 15.41 -6.50
CA SER A 36 15.33 15.15 -7.59
C SER A 36 15.30 13.67 -7.98
N LEU A 37 16.47 13.05 -8.14
CA LEU A 37 16.60 11.63 -8.50
C LEU A 37 16.09 10.72 -7.38
N ALA A 38 16.40 11.03 -6.12
CA ALA A 38 15.88 10.29 -4.97
C ALA A 38 14.35 10.33 -4.90
N ASN A 39 13.74 11.51 -5.13
CA ASN A 39 12.29 11.65 -5.20
C ASN A 39 11.71 10.90 -6.41
N ALA A 40 12.34 10.96 -7.58
CA ALA A 40 11.89 10.24 -8.77
C ALA A 40 11.89 8.72 -8.53
N PHE A 41 12.90 8.21 -7.82
CA PHE A 41 12.99 6.82 -7.42
C PHE A 41 11.95 6.44 -6.37
N PHE A 42 11.70 7.28 -5.38
CA PHE A 42 10.69 7.06 -4.33
C PHE A 42 9.27 7.02 -4.91
N PHE A 43 8.91 7.98 -5.76
CA PHE A 43 7.58 8.11 -6.36
C PHE A 43 7.40 7.29 -7.64
N ARG A 44 8.27 6.31 -7.90
CA ARG A 44 8.14 5.45 -9.08
C ARG A 44 6.89 4.59 -8.97
N ASN A 45 6.21 4.42 -10.10
CA ASN A 45 5.15 3.44 -10.31
C ASN A 45 5.58 2.58 -11.51
N PRO A 46 6.19 1.40 -11.28
CA PRO A 46 6.48 0.46 -12.37
C PRO A 46 5.16 -0.07 -12.95
N LYS A 47 5.18 -0.40 -14.25
CA LYS A 47 4.08 -1.16 -14.85
C LYS A 47 4.12 -2.58 -14.27
N ARG A 48 2.95 -3.14 -14.01
CA ARG A 48 2.76 -4.48 -13.45
C ARG A 48 1.60 -5.16 -14.15
N GLU A 49 1.69 -6.46 -14.28
CA GLU A 49 0.69 -7.31 -14.92
C GLU A 49 0.17 -8.28 -13.85
N PRO A 50 -0.89 -7.91 -13.12
CA PRO A 50 -1.45 -8.77 -12.09
C PRO A 50 -2.07 -10.03 -12.70
N LEU A 51 -1.98 -11.13 -11.97
CA LEU A 51 -2.70 -12.36 -12.31
C LEU A 51 -4.19 -12.16 -11.98
N LEU A 52 -5.03 -12.16 -13.01
CA LEU A 52 -6.46 -11.86 -12.92
C LEU A 52 -7.28 -13.14 -12.64
N GLU A 53 -7.01 -13.79 -11.52
CA GLU A 53 -7.79 -14.95 -11.06
C GLU A 53 -8.66 -14.56 -9.85
N PRO A 54 -10.00 -14.72 -9.89
CA PRO A 54 -10.91 -14.27 -8.82
C PRO A 54 -10.64 -14.92 -7.45
N GLU A 55 -10.10 -16.12 -7.44
CA GLU A 55 -9.77 -16.85 -6.22
C GLU A 55 -8.44 -16.38 -5.60
N LEU A 56 -7.58 -15.70 -6.36
CA LEU A 56 -6.26 -15.31 -5.89
C LEU A 56 -6.28 -13.94 -5.23
N VAL A 57 -5.57 -13.86 -4.11
CA VAL A 57 -5.33 -12.64 -3.37
C VAL A 57 -3.88 -12.25 -3.60
N ILE A 58 -3.63 -11.11 -4.23
CA ILE A 58 -2.28 -10.64 -4.49
C ILE A 58 -1.84 -9.56 -3.49
N SER A 59 -0.54 -9.31 -3.42
CA SER A 59 0.01 -8.36 -2.47
C SER A 59 -0.50 -6.94 -2.75
N PRO A 60 -0.98 -6.21 -1.73
CA PRO A 60 -1.37 -4.82 -1.90
C PRO A 60 -0.18 -3.85 -1.83
N ALA A 61 1.02 -4.31 -1.44
CA ALA A 61 2.18 -3.47 -1.21
C ALA A 61 3.51 -4.14 -1.61
N ASP A 62 4.49 -3.33 -1.98
CA ASP A 62 5.89 -3.75 -2.03
C ASP A 62 6.48 -3.75 -0.63
N GLY A 63 7.26 -4.78 -0.31
CA GLY A 63 8.02 -4.75 0.92
C GLY A 63 8.35 -6.13 1.44
N LYS A 64 8.46 -6.21 2.76
CA LYS A 64 8.73 -7.45 3.49
C LYS A 64 7.55 -7.76 4.39
N ILE A 65 7.08 -9.00 4.36
CA ILE A 65 6.07 -9.48 5.32
C ILE A 65 6.70 -9.50 6.71
N ILE A 66 6.04 -8.83 7.64
CA ILE A 66 6.43 -8.71 9.05
C ILE A 66 5.43 -9.35 10.01
N CYS A 67 4.25 -9.74 9.53
CA CYS A 67 3.22 -10.38 10.33
C CYS A 67 2.37 -11.29 9.44
N CYS A 68 2.16 -12.53 9.87
CA CYS A 68 1.23 -13.50 9.28
C CYS A 68 0.54 -14.26 10.42
N LYS A 69 -0.70 -13.91 10.77
CA LYS A 69 -1.38 -14.56 11.91
C LYS A 69 -2.89 -14.60 11.74
N VAL A 70 -3.51 -15.59 12.38
CA VAL A 70 -4.96 -15.63 12.59
C VAL A 70 -5.29 -14.78 13.81
N GLU A 71 -6.21 -13.83 13.65
CA GLU A 71 -6.84 -13.06 14.73
C GLU A 71 -8.23 -13.68 14.96
N GLU A 72 -8.39 -14.45 16.05
CA GLU A 72 -9.54 -15.35 16.23
C GLU A 72 -10.90 -14.64 16.27
N ARG A 73 -10.97 -13.44 16.85
CA ARG A 73 -12.18 -12.62 16.87
C ARG A 73 -11.86 -11.18 17.29
N PRO A 74 -11.53 -10.29 16.36
CA PRO A 74 -11.38 -8.88 16.71
C PRO A 74 -12.74 -8.25 17.04
N ASP A 75 -12.77 -7.22 17.89
CA ASP A 75 -14.01 -6.60 18.39
C ASP A 75 -14.95 -6.06 17.30
N TRP A 76 -14.45 -5.87 16.09
CA TRP A 76 -15.17 -5.29 14.96
C TRP A 76 -15.60 -6.33 13.90
N PHE A 77 -15.26 -7.61 14.07
CA PHE A 77 -15.67 -8.68 13.16
C PHE A 77 -15.96 -9.98 13.91
N ASP A 78 -17.14 -10.54 13.66
CA ASP A 78 -17.57 -11.80 14.26
C ASP A 78 -17.02 -13.00 13.49
N GLY A 79 -15.74 -13.29 13.70
CA GLY A 79 -15.08 -14.49 13.18
C GLY A 79 -13.56 -14.37 13.09
N PRO A 80 -12.87 -15.47 12.73
CA PRO A 80 -11.43 -15.46 12.57
C PRO A 80 -11.03 -14.70 11.30
N LEU A 81 -10.13 -13.73 11.45
CA LEU A 81 -9.49 -13.03 10.34
C LEU A 81 -8.05 -13.51 10.19
N TYR A 82 -7.57 -13.57 8.97
CA TYR A 82 -6.14 -13.67 8.69
C TYR A 82 -5.58 -12.27 8.45
N ARG A 83 -4.47 -11.95 9.13
CA ARG A 83 -3.77 -10.67 9.00
C ARG A 83 -2.41 -10.87 8.34
N ILE A 84 -2.15 -10.07 7.32
CA ILE A 84 -0.86 -9.97 6.64
C ILE A 84 -0.35 -8.53 6.75
N GLY A 85 0.73 -8.35 7.50
CA GLY A 85 1.42 -7.06 7.63
C GLY A 85 2.63 -6.97 6.72
N ILE A 86 2.67 -5.95 5.86
CA ILE A 86 3.75 -5.69 4.90
C ILE A 86 4.43 -4.38 5.25
N PHE A 87 5.71 -4.44 5.58
CA PHE A 87 6.53 -3.26 5.84
C PHE A 87 7.24 -2.80 4.56
N MET A 88 7.05 -1.53 4.23
CA MET A 88 7.60 -0.87 3.04
C MET A 88 8.82 -0.04 3.45
N ARG A 89 9.99 -0.40 2.94
CA ARG A 89 11.23 0.39 3.16
C ARG A 89 11.23 1.62 2.27
N LEU A 90 12.08 2.60 2.59
CA LEU A 90 12.19 3.86 1.85
C LEU A 90 12.43 3.67 0.34
N TRP A 91 13.10 2.59 -0.06
CA TRP A 91 13.38 2.28 -1.46
C TRP A 91 12.33 1.40 -2.13
N ASP A 92 11.30 0.93 -1.43
CA ASP A 92 10.20 0.16 -2.04
C ASP A 92 9.21 1.09 -2.77
N VAL A 93 8.36 0.52 -3.63
CA VAL A 93 7.30 1.30 -4.30
C VAL A 93 6.19 1.57 -3.29
N HIS A 94 5.90 2.84 -3.03
CA HIS A 94 4.90 3.24 -2.03
C HIS A 94 3.47 3.40 -2.57
N ILE A 95 3.24 2.95 -3.81
CA ILE A 95 1.92 2.83 -4.41
C ILE A 95 1.32 1.51 -3.94
N ASN A 96 0.10 1.57 -3.42
CA ASN A 96 -0.64 0.39 -2.98
C ASN A 96 -1.73 0.04 -3.96
N ARG A 97 -1.96 -1.27 -4.10
CA ARG A 97 -2.83 -1.84 -5.13
C ARG A 97 -3.92 -2.69 -4.51
N SER A 98 -5.02 -2.84 -5.24
CA SER A 98 -6.11 -3.72 -4.86
C SER A 98 -5.62 -5.16 -4.85
N PRO A 99 -5.80 -5.92 -3.76
CA PRO A 99 -5.38 -7.31 -3.69
C PRO A 99 -6.32 -8.24 -4.47
N VAL A 100 -7.53 -7.78 -4.79
CA VAL A 100 -8.58 -8.52 -5.49
C VAL A 100 -9.41 -7.60 -6.39
N SER A 101 -10.16 -8.18 -7.33
CA SER A 101 -11.25 -7.50 -8.01
C SER A 101 -12.48 -7.45 -7.11
N GLY A 102 -13.22 -6.34 -7.12
CA GLY A 102 -14.39 -6.17 -6.28
C GLY A 102 -14.87 -4.72 -6.17
N LYS A 103 -15.92 -4.50 -5.40
CA LYS A 103 -16.50 -3.18 -5.15
C LYS A 103 -15.93 -2.57 -3.87
N VAL A 104 -15.56 -1.29 -3.91
CA VAL A 104 -15.18 -0.54 -2.71
C VAL A 104 -16.44 -0.20 -1.91
N LEU A 105 -16.66 -0.85 -0.78
CA LEU A 105 -17.81 -0.55 0.07
C LEU A 105 -17.58 0.68 0.94
N LYS A 106 -16.36 0.82 1.48
CA LYS A 106 -16.02 1.92 2.39
C LYS A 106 -14.57 2.36 2.22
N VAL A 107 -14.36 3.66 2.34
CA VAL A 107 -13.03 4.28 2.49
C VAL A 107 -13.09 5.21 3.71
N ILE A 108 -12.28 4.94 4.73
CA ILE A 108 -12.28 5.70 5.98
C ILE A 108 -10.88 6.23 6.25
N HIS A 109 -10.73 7.54 6.31
CA HIS A 109 -9.48 8.20 6.68
C HIS A 109 -9.53 8.62 8.14
N LEU A 110 -8.71 7.99 8.98
CA LEU A 110 -8.53 8.38 10.37
C LEU A 110 -7.21 9.13 10.52
N GLN A 111 -7.29 10.35 11.06
CA GLN A 111 -6.10 11.11 11.46
C GLN A 111 -5.54 10.52 12.76
N GLY A 112 -4.21 10.54 12.90
CA GLY A 112 -3.56 9.93 14.07
C GLY A 112 -2.17 10.50 14.39
N GLU A 113 -1.54 9.90 15.40
CA GLU A 113 -0.21 10.15 15.93
C GLU A 113 0.92 9.73 14.96
N LYS A 114 2.17 9.97 15.38
CA LYS A 114 3.40 9.75 14.61
C LYS A 114 4.31 8.74 15.30
N ARG A 115 3.90 7.47 15.37
CA ARG A 115 4.71 6.39 15.97
C ARG A 115 5.47 5.59 14.90
N PRO A 116 6.61 4.94 15.24
CA PRO A 116 7.30 4.05 14.32
C PRO A 116 6.41 2.87 13.89
N VAL A 117 6.36 2.57 12.60
CA VAL A 117 5.37 1.62 12.02
C VAL A 117 5.70 0.14 12.25
N PHE A 118 6.89 -0.16 12.78
CA PHE A 118 7.28 -1.52 13.17
C PHE A 118 6.67 -1.96 14.50
N LEU A 119 6.05 -1.04 15.26
CA LEU A 119 5.33 -1.36 16.49
C LEU A 119 3.87 -1.69 16.17
N ASP A 120 3.29 -2.72 16.81
CA ASP A 120 1.88 -3.05 16.63
C ASP A 120 0.94 -1.92 17.09
N GLU A 121 1.36 -1.08 18.04
CA GLU A 121 0.64 0.13 18.45
C GLU A 121 0.42 1.16 17.31
N SER A 122 1.19 1.06 16.21
CA SER A 122 1.04 1.96 15.07
C SER A 122 -0.28 1.78 14.33
N LEU A 123 -0.86 0.58 14.35
CA LEU A 123 -2.19 0.31 13.81
C LEU A 123 -3.28 1.12 14.53
N GLU A 124 -3.14 1.27 15.85
CA GLU A 124 -4.13 1.94 16.67
C GLU A 124 -4.01 3.45 16.56
N LYS A 125 -2.77 3.96 16.62
CA LYS A 125 -2.54 5.37 16.91
C LYS A 125 -2.17 6.19 15.69
N ASN A 126 -1.59 5.62 14.64
CA ASN A 126 -1.14 6.42 13.50
C ASN A 126 -2.27 6.81 12.54
N GLU A 127 -1.99 7.83 11.72
CA GLU A 127 -2.81 8.16 10.56
C GLU A 127 -2.94 6.95 9.64
N LYS A 128 -4.18 6.63 9.26
CA LYS A 128 -4.50 5.43 8.49
C LYS A 128 -5.69 5.62 7.57
N ILE A 129 -5.65 4.93 6.43
CA ILE A 129 -6.76 4.84 5.50
C ILE A 129 -7.18 3.37 5.41
N PHE A 130 -8.45 3.12 5.73
CA PHE A 130 -9.09 1.83 5.59
C PHE A 130 -9.84 1.76 4.27
N TYR A 131 -9.70 0.63 3.58
CA TYR A 131 -10.48 0.26 2.41
C TYR A 131 -11.19 -1.05 2.74
N LEU A 132 -12.51 -1.06 2.63
CA LEU A 132 -13.29 -2.29 2.61
C LEU A 132 -13.65 -2.59 1.16
N ILE A 133 -13.15 -3.71 0.66
CA ILE A 133 -13.38 -4.18 -0.71
C ILE A 133 -14.17 -5.48 -0.60
N GLU A 134 -15.28 -5.56 -1.31
CA GLU A 134 -16.11 -6.75 -1.39
C GLU A 134 -15.92 -7.40 -2.75
N ARG A 135 -15.45 -8.65 -2.76
CA ARG A 135 -15.38 -9.46 -3.97
C ARG A 135 -16.79 -9.83 -4.43
N GLU A 136 -16.94 -10.19 -5.70
CA GLU A 136 -18.23 -10.49 -6.34
C GLU A 136 -19.11 -11.52 -5.58
N ASP A 137 -18.50 -12.45 -4.86
CA ASP A 137 -19.17 -13.46 -4.03
C ASP A 137 -19.53 -12.98 -2.61
N GLY A 138 -19.45 -11.67 -2.35
CA GLY A 138 -19.70 -11.05 -1.05
C GLY A 138 -18.56 -11.24 -0.05
N PHE A 139 -17.41 -11.77 -0.48
CA PHE A 139 -16.28 -12.02 0.42
C PHE A 139 -15.52 -10.71 0.71
N PRO A 140 -15.39 -10.30 1.99
CA PRO A 140 -14.81 -9.01 2.34
C PRO A 140 -13.28 -9.05 2.51
N PHE A 141 -12.63 -7.98 2.10
CA PHE A 141 -11.21 -7.71 2.27
C PHE A 141 -11.01 -6.31 2.87
N TRP A 142 -10.18 -6.21 3.90
CA TRP A 142 -9.76 -4.92 4.45
C TRP A 142 -8.31 -4.66 4.12
N VAL A 143 -8.06 -3.53 3.45
CA VAL A 143 -6.70 -3.01 3.26
C VAL A 143 -6.54 -1.79 4.14
N VAL A 144 -5.47 -1.74 4.93
CA VAL A 144 -5.18 -0.61 5.81
C VAL A 144 -3.81 -0.04 5.47
N GLN A 145 -3.82 1.20 4.99
CA GLN A 145 -2.62 1.99 4.78
C GLN A 145 -2.27 2.69 6.09
N ILE A 146 -1.07 2.44 6.65
CA ILE A 146 -0.64 3.03 7.92
C ILE A 146 0.55 3.93 7.67
N ALA A 147 0.35 5.22 7.86
CA ALA A 147 1.39 6.21 7.68
C ALA A 147 2.34 6.27 8.90
N GLY A 148 3.64 6.39 8.65
CA GLY A 148 4.65 6.53 9.70
C GLY A 148 4.95 7.97 10.15
N ILE A 149 5.94 8.11 11.04
CA ILE A 149 6.37 9.37 11.69
C ILE A 149 6.62 10.52 10.70
N VAL A 150 7.16 10.19 9.52
CA VAL A 150 7.55 11.16 8.48
C VAL A 150 6.40 11.40 7.48
N ALA A 151 5.36 10.58 7.50
CA ALA A 151 4.46 10.34 6.38
C ALA A 151 3.09 11.04 6.49
N ARG A 152 3.02 12.36 6.66
CA ARG A 152 1.73 13.10 6.72
C ARG A 152 1.00 13.25 5.37
N ARG A 153 0.98 12.24 4.51
CA ARG A 153 0.39 12.34 3.16
C ARG A 153 -0.05 10.97 2.60
N ALA A 154 -0.71 10.14 3.39
CA ALA A 154 -1.48 9.04 2.80
C ALA A 154 -2.56 9.66 1.91
N LYS A 155 -2.71 9.17 0.67
CA LYS A 155 -3.72 9.66 -0.26
C LYS A 155 -4.40 8.46 -0.91
N ASN A 156 -5.71 8.39 -0.79
CA ASN A 156 -6.54 7.44 -1.53
C ASN A 156 -6.80 7.93 -2.96
N PHE A 157 -6.99 7.00 -3.88
CA PHE A 157 -7.35 7.25 -5.26
C PHE A 157 -8.74 6.74 -5.63
N VAL A 158 -9.38 6.01 -4.70
CA VAL A 158 -10.67 5.36 -4.89
C VAL A 158 -11.70 5.91 -3.89
N LEU A 159 -12.96 5.81 -4.25
CA LEU A 159 -14.13 6.22 -3.46
C LEU A 159 -15.07 5.02 -3.21
N PRO A 160 -15.91 5.09 -2.16
CA PRO A 160 -17.00 4.12 -2.01
C PRO A 160 -17.89 4.07 -3.26
N GLY A 161 -18.20 2.86 -3.71
CA GLY A 161 -18.98 2.59 -4.92
C GLY A 161 -18.15 2.18 -6.14
N ASP A 162 -16.86 2.54 -6.18
CA ASP A 162 -15.95 2.23 -7.29
C ASP A 162 -15.79 0.71 -7.46
N ASP A 163 -15.73 0.28 -8.72
CA ASP A 163 -15.36 -1.09 -9.10
C ASP A 163 -13.86 -1.17 -9.36
N LEU A 164 -13.21 -2.17 -8.78
CA LEU A 164 -11.78 -2.41 -8.88
C LEU A 164 -11.52 -3.72 -9.62
N VAL A 165 -10.49 -3.70 -10.46
CA VAL A 165 -9.80 -4.89 -10.94
C VAL A 165 -8.60 -5.17 -10.04
N THR A 166 -8.30 -6.44 -9.82
CA THR A 166 -7.07 -6.89 -9.14
C THR A 166 -5.86 -6.12 -9.66
N GLY A 167 -5.12 -5.48 -8.75
CA GLY A 167 -3.95 -4.66 -9.07
C GLY A 167 -4.22 -3.18 -9.33
N ASP A 168 -5.47 -2.71 -9.34
CA ASP A 168 -5.80 -1.28 -9.46
C ASP A 168 -5.23 -0.45 -8.31
N LEU A 169 -5.01 0.85 -8.54
CA LEU A 169 -4.34 1.71 -7.55
C LEU A 169 -5.31 2.14 -6.44
N LEU A 170 -5.06 1.71 -5.21
CA LEU A 170 -5.84 2.16 -4.05
C LEU A 170 -5.39 3.53 -3.55
N GLY A 171 -4.08 3.75 -3.49
CA GLY A 171 -3.51 4.95 -2.89
C GLY A 171 -1.99 4.97 -2.87
N ILE A 172 -1.45 5.99 -2.22
CA ILE A 172 -0.01 6.16 -1.98
C ILE A 172 0.24 6.57 -0.53
N ILE A 173 1.31 6.06 0.06
CA ILE A 173 1.76 6.47 1.40
C ILE A 173 3.14 7.10 1.28
N LYS A 174 3.23 8.42 1.44
CA LYS A 174 4.48 9.14 1.19
C LYS A 174 5.42 9.01 2.40
N PHE A 175 6.65 8.53 2.16
CA PHE A 175 7.78 8.47 3.10
C PHE A 175 7.67 7.48 4.28
N SER A 176 7.80 6.17 3.99
CA SER A 176 7.76 5.03 4.91
C SER A 176 6.36 4.60 5.33
N SER A 177 6.13 3.29 5.32
CA SER A 177 4.78 2.78 5.51
C SER A 177 4.70 1.30 5.86
N ARG A 178 3.58 0.94 6.47
CA ARG A 178 3.08 -0.43 6.58
C ARG A 178 1.74 -0.51 5.87
N VAL A 179 1.47 -1.65 5.25
CA VAL A 179 0.12 -2.01 4.79
C VAL A 179 -0.29 -3.28 5.48
N GLU A 180 -1.52 -3.30 5.97
CA GLU A 180 -2.14 -4.50 6.53
C GLU A 180 -3.25 -4.96 5.60
N LEU A 181 -3.34 -6.26 5.41
CA LEU A 181 -4.42 -6.93 4.70
C LEU A 181 -5.11 -7.87 5.68
N PHE A 182 -6.44 -7.75 5.78
CA PHE A 182 -7.28 -8.65 6.55
C PHE A 182 -8.34 -9.28 5.66
N PHE A 183 -8.64 -10.55 5.93
CA PHE A 183 -9.74 -11.28 5.31
C PHE A 183 -10.19 -12.44 6.21
N PRO A 184 -11.44 -12.94 6.12
CA PRO A 184 -11.88 -14.13 6.84
C PRO A 184 -10.95 -15.32 6.57
N PHE A 185 -10.50 -16.00 7.63
CA PHE A 185 -9.51 -17.07 7.50
C PHE A 185 -10.09 -18.38 6.94
N GLU A 186 -11.39 -18.60 7.11
CA GLU A 186 -12.05 -19.85 6.72
C GLU A 186 -11.93 -20.12 5.20
N GLY A 187 -11.42 -21.31 4.86
CA GLY A 187 -11.24 -21.74 3.46
C GLY A 187 -10.03 -21.12 2.74
N ALA A 188 -9.22 -20.29 3.39
CA ALA A 188 -8.05 -19.67 2.77
C ALA A 188 -6.83 -20.60 2.76
N GLU A 189 -6.24 -20.79 1.58
CA GLU A 189 -4.91 -21.40 1.39
C GLU A 189 -3.85 -20.30 1.31
N LEU A 190 -2.80 -20.38 2.12
CA LEU A 190 -1.79 -19.34 2.26
C LEU A 190 -0.48 -19.72 1.56
N PHE A 191 0.08 -18.81 0.76
CA PHE A 191 1.32 -19.05 0.00
C PHE A 191 2.53 -18.24 0.51
N VAL A 192 2.36 -17.53 1.63
CA VAL A 192 3.38 -16.61 2.15
C VAL A 192 3.68 -16.84 3.61
N LYS A 193 4.87 -16.41 4.01
CA LYS A 193 5.34 -16.46 5.39
C LYS A 193 6.06 -15.18 5.80
N GLU A 194 6.19 -14.96 7.10
CA GLU A 194 6.99 -13.87 7.64
C GLU A 194 8.41 -13.89 7.08
N GLY A 195 8.94 -12.70 6.82
CA GLY A 195 10.28 -12.55 6.26
C GLY A 195 10.33 -12.48 4.74
N GLN A 196 9.29 -12.94 4.04
CA GLN A 196 9.25 -12.98 2.58
C GLN A 196 9.15 -11.56 1.97
N LYS A 197 9.86 -11.34 0.87
CA LYS A 197 9.72 -10.12 0.06
C LYS A 197 8.55 -10.29 -0.91
N VAL A 198 7.71 -9.27 -1.01
CA VAL A 198 6.51 -9.25 -1.87
C VAL A 198 6.46 -7.97 -2.69
N PHE A 199 5.77 -8.03 -3.82
CA PHE A 199 5.58 -6.91 -4.75
C PHE A 199 4.09 -6.70 -5.02
N ALA A 200 3.63 -5.45 -4.87
CA ALA A 200 2.21 -5.12 -4.98
C ALA A 200 1.70 -5.44 -6.37
N GLY A 201 0.54 -6.07 -6.53
CA GLY A 201 0.04 -6.36 -7.88
C GLY A 201 0.73 -7.55 -8.57
N GLU A 202 1.63 -8.28 -7.92
CA GLU A 202 2.38 -9.39 -8.55
C GLU A 202 2.44 -10.63 -7.66
N THR A 203 2.82 -10.49 -6.39
CA THR A 203 3.00 -11.65 -5.50
C THR A 203 1.67 -12.18 -5.01
N VAL A 204 1.36 -13.46 -5.28
CA VAL A 204 0.19 -14.15 -4.71
C VAL A 204 0.43 -14.39 -3.22
N LEU A 205 -0.52 -13.97 -2.38
CA LEU A 205 -0.50 -14.12 -0.92
C LEU A 205 -1.31 -15.34 -0.47
N ALA A 206 -2.48 -15.53 -1.08
CA ALA A 206 -3.42 -16.58 -0.72
C ALA A 206 -4.30 -16.97 -1.90
N LYS A 207 -4.93 -18.14 -1.81
CA LYS A 207 -6.06 -18.56 -2.62
C LYS A 207 -7.28 -18.75 -1.72
N ILE A 208 -8.39 -18.11 -2.07
CA ILE A 208 -9.66 -18.16 -1.36
C ILE A 208 -10.73 -18.56 -2.37
N PRO A 209 -11.29 -19.78 -2.27
CA PRO A 209 -12.34 -20.24 -3.18
C PRO A 209 -13.52 -19.27 -3.23
N LEU A 210 -14.19 -19.22 -4.38
CA LEU A 210 -15.44 -18.46 -4.50
C LEU A 210 -16.54 -19.16 -3.70
N LYS A 211 -17.34 -18.39 -2.96
CA LYS A 211 -18.58 -18.91 -2.38
C LYS A 211 -19.54 -19.23 -3.52
N SER A 212 -20.18 -20.41 -3.44
CA SER A 212 -21.33 -20.70 -4.30
C SER A 212 -22.41 -19.67 -3.99
N LEU A 213 -22.73 -18.80 -4.95
CA LEU A 213 -23.91 -17.95 -4.87
C LEU A 213 -25.12 -18.88 -4.85
N ALA A 214 -25.78 -18.98 -3.71
CA ALA A 214 -27.00 -19.78 -3.52
C ALA A 214 -28.22 -19.03 -4.05
#